data_AF-A0A1G7H564-F1
#
_entry.id   AF-A0A1G7H564-F1
#
_cell.length_a   1.000
_cell.length_b   1.000
_cell.length_c   1.000
_cell.angle_alpha   90.00
_cell.angle_beta   90.00
_cell.angle_gamma   90.00
#
_symmetry.space_group_name_H-M   'P 1'
#
loop_
_entity.id
_entity.type
_entity.pdbx_description
1 polymer ?
#
loop_
_entity_poly.entity_id
_entity_poly.type
_entity_poly.pdbx_seq_one_letter_code
_entity_poly.pdbx_strand_id
1 'polypeptide(L)'
;MASTIIDSRIFGDMFSDARMRDVWSDENRTAKYLDIERALAKVQGELGIIPKDAANEIVRNCEISQIDWAKLKAKTEQIGYPIIAVVNQINANCRDKLGEYCHWGATTQDITDTAAVLQMREGLALVEQDLDEIGEALAALAKKYRDTPVIGRSNLQQATPITFGYKMASILAGIDRHRERLQQLKPRVLMGEFGGASGTLSSLEKGAMETQAGLMKELGLAQPLISWHTVRDTIAEVGAFLGLVGGSLGKIAMDVKLMMQTEVAEVFEPFAPGRGSSSTMPQKRNPISCLYIHANISVARQHVAALMDAMVADHERSTGPWEIEWVSLPEIFCLMSGALKQTKFILKGLEVDATRMRANIDLTNGLVMSEAVMMGLGPYIGREYAHDLVYDLCRDAISKNRPLIEILSEHPEISKHVTRAQLDAMCDPVNNLGQAGVMVDRVLAARH
;
A
#
# COMPACT_ATOMS: atom_id res chain seq x y z
N MET A 1 -4.56 29.17 3.74
CA MET A 1 -3.66 28.01 3.50
C MET A 1 -4.55 26.78 3.60
N ALA A 2 -4.39 25.76 2.74
CA ALA A 2 -5.11 24.51 2.95
C ALA A 2 -4.74 23.96 4.34
N SER A 3 -5.73 23.55 5.13
CA SER A 3 -5.53 22.99 6.47
C SER A 3 -4.96 21.57 6.42
N THR A 4 -5.15 20.87 5.29
CA THR A 4 -4.55 19.56 5.00
C THR A 4 -3.59 19.68 3.80
N ILE A 5 -2.61 18.78 3.72
CA ILE A 5 -1.67 18.75 2.58
C ILE A 5 -2.34 18.24 1.30
N ILE A 6 -3.39 17.42 1.44
CA ILE A 6 -4.14 16.78 0.35
C ILE A 6 -4.89 17.84 -0.45
N ASP A 7 -5.46 18.86 0.22
CA ASP A 7 -6.22 19.95 -0.40
C ASP A 7 -5.32 21.09 -0.94
N SER A 8 -4.01 20.94 -0.80
CA SER A 8 -3.06 21.94 -1.30
C SER A 8 -3.08 21.97 -2.82
N ARG A 9 -3.39 23.14 -3.40
CA ARG A 9 -3.29 23.39 -4.85
C ARG A 9 -1.88 23.21 -5.42
N ILE A 10 -0.86 23.24 -4.57
CA ILE A 10 0.55 23.12 -4.97
C ILE A 10 1.08 21.71 -4.68
N PHE A 11 0.72 21.13 -3.53
CA PHE A 11 1.32 19.89 -3.04
C PHE A 11 0.40 18.67 -3.14
N GLY A 12 -0.90 18.83 -3.35
CA GLY A 12 -1.88 17.73 -3.30
C GLY A 12 -1.49 16.55 -4.19
N ASP A 13 -1.06 16.82 -5.43
CA ASP A 13 -0.64 15.79 -6.41
C ASP A 13 0.69 15.09 -6.08
N MET A 14 1.48 15.67 -5.16
CA MET A 14 2.70 15.05 -4.65
C MET A 14 2.40 14.08 -3.52
N PHE A 15 1.37 14.34 -2.72
CA PHE A 15 0.97 13.55 -1.56
C PHE A 15 -0.19 12.58 -1.84
N SER A 16 -0.92 12.74 -2.94
CA SER A 16 -2.07 11.89 -3.32
C SER A 16 -2.26 11.78 -4.85
N ASP A 17 -3.00 10.77 -5.29
CA ASP A 17 -3.50 10.64 -6.67
C ASP A 17 -4.84 11.37 -6.80
N ALA A 18 -5.03 12.12 -7.89
CA ALA A 18 -6.28 12.83 -8.18
C ALA A 18 -7.47 11.86 -8.23
N ARG A 19 -7.29 10.66 -8.81
CA ARG A 19 -8.35 9.63 -8.87
C ARG A 19 -8.83 9.24 -7.47
N MET A 20 -7.91 9.16 -6.50
CA MET A 20 -8.26 8.81 -5.12
C MET A 20 -8.94 9.98 -4.40
N ARG A 21 -8.51 11.22 -4.66
CA ARG A 21 -9.20 12.39 -4.12
C ARG A 21 -10.63 12.51 -4.66
N ASP A 22 -10.84 12.20 -5.93
CA ASP A 22 -12.18 12.16 -6.53
C ASP A 22 -13.06 11.09 -5.85
N VAL A 23 -12.49 9.91 -5.53
CA VAL A 23 -13.22 8.87 -4.77
C VAL A 23 -13.67 9.42 -3.41
N TRP A 24 -12.82 10.16 -2.71
CA TRP A 24 -13.10 10.67 -1.36
C TRP A 24 -13.63 12.11 -1.32
N SER A 25 -14.09 12.65 -2.46
CA SER A 25 -14.61 14.01 -2.53
C SER A 25 -16.03 14.13 -1.96
N ASP A 26 -16.44 15.35 -1.61
CA ASP A 26 -17.81 15.65 -1.17
C ASP A 26 -18.84 15.32 -2.25
N GLU A 27 -18.50 15.56 -3.52
CA GLU A 27 -19.32 15.22 -4.68
C GLU A 27 -19.58 13.72 -4.77
N ASN A 28 -18.52 12.88 -4.73
CA ASN A 28 -18.71 11.43 -4.81
C ASN A 28 -19.37 10.88 -3.54
N ARG A 29 -19.03 11.41 -2.35
CA ARG A 29 -19.69 11.05 -1.09
C ARG A 29 -21.20 11.30 -1.16
N THR A 30 -21.60 12.48 -1.61
CA THR A 30 -23.01 12.86 -1.74
C THR A 30 -23.70 12.05 -2.83
N ALA A 31 -23.02 11.75 -3.93
CA ALA A 31 -23.54 10.83 -4.95
C ALA A 31 -23.82 9.44 -4.36
N LYS A 32 -22.96 8.93 -3.46
CA LYS A 32 -23.22 7.64 -2.78
C LYS A 32 -24.44 7.70 -1.87
N TYR A 33 -24.66 8.81 -1.15
CA TYR A 33 -25.90 8.99 -0.38
C TYR A 33 -27.14 8.88 -1.29
N LEU A 34 -27.11 9.55 -2.44
CA LEU A 34 -28.19 9.50 -3.43
C LEU A 34 -28.37 8.09 -4.03
N ASP A 35 -27.28 7.38 -4.34
CA ASP A 35 -27.32 6.01 -4.85
C ASP A 35 -28.01 5.07 -3.85
N ILE A 36 -27.74 5.23 -2.56
CA ILE A 36 -28.32 4.41 -1.48
C ILE A 36 -29.80 4.73 -1.30
N GLU A 37 -30.19 6.01 -1.24
CA GLU A 37 -31.60 6.42 -1.14
C GLU A 37 -32.41 5.94 -2.35
N ARG A 38 -31.84 6.06 -3.56
CA ARG A 38 -32.43 5.55 -4.80
C ARG A 38 -32.63 4.04 -4.74
N ALA A 39 -31.62 3.30 -4.31
CA ALA A 39 -31.67 1.85 -4.20
C ALA A 39 -32.69 1.40 -3.15
N LEU A 40 -32.73 2.06 -1.99
CA LEU A 40 -33.66 1.76 -0.91
C LEU A 40 -35.12 1.97 -1.36
N ALA A 41 -35.42 3.13 -1.96
CA ALA A 41 -36.75 3.43 -2.46
C ALA A 41 -37.20 2.44 -3.55
N LYS A 42 -36.30 2.10 -4.48
CA LYS A 42 -36.55 1.10 -5.52
C LYS A 42 -36.92 -0.26 -4.92
N VAL A 43 -36.08 -0.79 -4.02
CA VAL A 43 -36.28 -2.11 -3.40
C VAL A 43 -37.56 -2.14 -2.58
N GLN A 44 -37.82 -1.11 -1.77
CA GLN A 44 -39.04 -1.04 -0.97
C GLN A 44 -40.29 -0.90 -1.85
N GLY A 45 -40.21 -0.20 -2.98
CA GLY A 45 -41.30 -0.13 -3.96
C GLY A 45 -41.58 -1.47 -4.65
N GLU A 46 -40.54 -2.25 -4.94
CA GLU A 46 -40.65 -3.61 -5.49
C GLU A 46 -41.24 -4.60 -4.48
N LEU A 47 -40.90 -4.45 -3.20
CA LEU A 47 -41.43 -5.24 -2.09
C LEU A 47 -42.83 -4.78 -1.62
N GLY A 48 -43.32 -3.64 -2.13
CA GLY A 48 -44.61 -3.06 -1.72
C GLY A 48 -44.63 -2.47 -0.32
N ILE A 49 -43.46 -2.14 0.24
CA ILE A 49 -43.30 -1.49 1.55
C ILE A 49 -43.67 -0.01 1.45
N ILE A 50 -43.27 0.64 0.35
CA ILE A 50 -43.71 2.00 -0.01
C ILE A 50 -44.50 1.96 -1.32
N PRO A 51 -45.38 2.95 -1.59
CA PRO A 51 -46.10 3.03 -2.85
C PRO A 51 -45.14 3.06 -4.04
N LYS A 52 -45.41 2.27 -5.07
CA LYS A 52 -44.56 2.18 -6.27
C LYS A 52 -44.37 3.53 -6.97
N ASP A 53 -45.40 4.37 -6.96
CA ASP A 53 -45.33 5.72 -7.53
C ASP A 53 -44.37 6.62 -6.74
N ALA A 54 -44.32 6.48 -5.41
CA ALA A 54 -43.37 7.18 -4.56
C ALA A 54 -41.94 6.71 -4.81
N ALA A 55 -41.73 5.39 -4.89
CA ALA A 55 -40.43 4.81 -5.24
C ALA A 55 -39.90 5.36 -6.58
N ASN A 56 -40.74 5.34 -7.62
CA ASN A 56 -40.38 5.85 -8.95
C ASN A 56 -40.06 7.36 -8.95
N GLU A 57 -40.80 8.15 -8.16
CA GLU A 57 -40.59 9.59 -8.04
C GLU A 57 -39.26 9.91 -7.32
N ILE A 58 -38.98 9.23 -6.20
CA ILE A 58 -37.72 9.37 -5.46
C ILE A 58 -36.54 9.01 -6.37
N VAL A 59 -36.62 7.88 -7.07
CA VAL A 59 -35.55 7.42 -7.97
C VAL A 59 -35.19 8.46 -9.02
N ARG A 60 -36.15 9.21 -9.55
CA ARG A 60 -35.93 10.27 -10.56
C ARG A 60 -35.29 11.54 -9.99
N ASN A 61 -35.40 11.76 -8.68
CA ASN A 61 -34.90 12.95 -8.00
C ASN A 61 -33.61 12.70 -7.19
N CYS A 62 -33.08 11.48 -7.22
CA CYS A 62 -31.77 11.13 -6.64
C CYS A 62 -30.62 11.42 -7.62
N GLU A 63 -30.46 12.68 -8.02
CA GLU A 63 -29.42 13.12 -8.97
C GLU A 63 -28.55 14.22 -8.37
N ILE A 64 -27.22 14.11 -8.52
CA ILE A 64 -26.26 15.05 -7.90
C ILE A 64 -26.47 16.49 -8.38
N SER A 65 -26.91 16.67 -9.62
CA SER A 65 -27.21 17.99 -10.19
C SER A 65 -28.40 18.69 -9.53
N GLN A 66 -29.18 17.97 -8.72
CA GLN A 66 -30.31 18.53 -7.97
C GLN A 66 -29.94 18.94 -6.54
N ILE A 67 -28.70 18.70 -6.10
CA ILE A 67 -28.24 19.08 -4.76
C ILE A 67 -27.82 20.55 -4.72
N ASP A 68 -28.44 21.29 -3.79
CA ASP A 68 -28.01 22.62 -3.37
C ASP A 68 -26.94 22.49 -2.28
N TRP A 69 -25.68 22.61 -2.68
CA TRP A 69 -24.51 22.49 -1.81
C TRP A 69 -24.51 23.49 -0.66
N ALA A 70 -25.04 24.70 -0.86
CA ALA A 70 -25.08 25.72 0.18
C ALA A 70 -26.09 25.33 1.27
N LYS A 71 -27.27 24.83 0.87
CA LYS A 71 -28.27 24.30 1.81
C LYS A 71 -27.77 23.05 2.52
N LEU A 72 -27.12 22.14 1.79
CA LEU A 72 -26.52 20.94 2.37
C LEU A 72 -25.54 21.32 3.47
N LYS A 73 -24.56 22.17 3.18
CA LYS A 73 -23.56 22.64 4.16
C LYS A 73 -24.21 23.25 5.41
N ALA A 74 -25.08 24.25 5.22
CA ALA A 74 -25.69 24.97 6.34
C ALA A 74 -26.53 24.04 7.23
N LYS A 75 -27.25 23.09 6.63
CA LYS A 75 -28.08 22.16 7.38
C LYS A 75 -27.26 21.07 8.07
N THR A 76 -26.18 20.59 7.44
CA THR A 76 -25.22 19.68 8.07
C THR A 76 -24.60 20.29 9.32
N GLU A 77 -24.15 21.55 9.25
CA GLU A 77 -23.59 22.27 10.41
C GLU A 77 -24.61 22.41 11.56
N GLN A 78 -25.89 22.59 11.23
CA GLN A 78 -26.96 22.69 12.22
C GLN A 78 -27.30 21.34 12.88
N ILE A 79 -27.34 20.26 12.10
CA ILE A 79 -27.79 18.92 12.55
C ILE A 79 -26.62 18.12 13.16
N GLY A 80 -25.41 18.32 12.66
CA GLY A 80 -24.23 17.48 12.91
C GLY A 80 -24.03 16.39 11.86
N TYR A 81 -25.00 16.14 10.97
CA TYR A 81 -24.97 15.05 9.99
C TYR A 81 -25.58 15.46 8.63
N PRO A 82 -25.05 14.95 7.50
CA PRO A 82 -25.47 15.40 6.17
C PRO A 82 -26.77 14.76 5.65
N ILE A 83 -27.15 13.58 6.16
CA ILE A 83 -28.18 12.75 5.54
C ILE A 83 -29.56 13.41 5.56
N ILE A 84 -29.98 13.97 6.69
CA ILE A 84 -31.28 14.67 6.77
C ILE A 84 -31.35 15.84 5.78
N ALA A 85 -30.24 16.55 5.55
CA ALA A 85 -30.20 17.64 4.60
C ALA A 85 -30.33 17.15 3.14
N VAL A 86 -29.78 15.97 2.82
CA VAL A 86 -29.98 15.31 1.52
C VAL A 86 -31.43 14.85 1.36
N VAL A 87 -31.97 14.12 2.34
CA VAL A 87 -33.36 13.60 2.32
C VAL A 87 -34.38 14.73 2.18
N ASN A 88 -34.21 15.84 2.90
CA ASN A 88 -35.10 17.00 2.76
C ASN A 88 -35.09 17.60 1.35
N GLN A 89 -33.94 17.59 0.68
CA GLN A 89 -33.84 18.07 -0.69
C GLN A 89 -34.49 17.11 -1.68
N ILE A 90 -34.27 15.80 -1.55
CA ILE A 90 -34.98 14.79 -2.35
C ILE A 90 -36.49 14.94 -2.18
N ASN A 91 -36.95 15.07 -0.92
CA ASN A 91 -38.38 15.20 -0.63
C ASN A 91 -38.97 16.45 -1.29
N ALA A 92 -38.30 17.60 -1.15
CA ALA A 92 -38.75 18.85 -1.74
C ALA A 92 -38.81 18.84 -3.29
N ASN A 93 -37.98 18.01 -3.94
CA ASN A 93 -37.96 17.88 -5.40
C ASN A 93 -39.05 16.93 -5.93
N CYS A 94 -39.59 16.05 -5.08
CA CYS A 94 -40.65 15.12 -5.47
C CYS A 94 -42.02 15.80 -5.51
N ARG A 95 -42.81 15.52 -6.54
CA ARG A 95 -44.19 16.04 -6.63
C ARG A 95 -45.12 15.39 -5.59
N ASP A 96 -46.26 16.02 -5.35
CA ASP A 96 -47.41 15.46 -4.61
C ASP A 96 -47.05 14.83 -3.24
N LYS A 97 -45.99 15.33 -2.59
CA LYS A 97 -45.43 14.78 -1.34
C LYS A 97 -44.97 13.32 -1.42
N LEU A 98 -44.78 12.78 -2.63
CA LEU A 98 -44.29 11.42 -2.83
C LEU A 98 -42.88 11.21 -2.25
N GLY A 99 -42.13 12.30 -2.04
CA GLY A 99 -40.83 12.29 -1.39
C GLY A 99 -40.85 12.02 0.11
N GLU A 100 -42.02 12.05 0.78
CA GLU A 100 -42.16 11.74 2.22
C GLU A 100 -41.84 10.26 2.53
N TYR A 101 -41.73 9.41 1.51
CA TYR A 101 -41.30 8.01 1.62
C TYR A 101 -39.78 7.81 1.45
N CYS A 102 -39.00 8.87 1.21
CA CYS A 102 -37.53 8.78 1.16
C CYS A 102 -36.99 8.40 2.55
N HIS A 103 -35.87 7.66 2.60
CA HIS A 103 -35.22 7.26 3.85
C HIS A 103 -36.10 6.36 4.76
N TRP A 104 -37.12 5.70 4.20
CA TRP A 104 -38.08 4.92 4.99
C TRP A 104 -37.43 3.75 5.72
N GLY A 105 -37.48 3.78 7.06
CA GLY A 105 -36.91 2.74 7.92
C GLY A 105 -35.40 2.80 8.13
N ALA A 106 -34.69 3.67 7.41
CA ALA A 106 -33.26 3.89 7.58
C ALA A 106 -32.94 4.80 8.77
N THR A 107 -31.67 4.82 9.16
CA THR A 107 -31.09 5.87 10.00
C THR A 107 -29.90 6.51 9.29
N THR A 108 -29.46 7.69 9.77
CA THR A 108 -28.29 8.42 9.24
C THR A 108 -27.09 7.50 9.02
N GLN A 109 -26.79 6.67 10.01
CA GLN A 109 -25.61 5.81 9.99
C GLN A 109 -25.65 4.75 8.87
N ASP A 110 -26.82 4.20 8.56
CA ASP A 110 -26.99 3.24 7.46
C ASP A 110 -26.48 3.81 6.13
N ILE A 111 -26.84 5.07 5.86
CA ILE A 111 -26.50 5.75 4.62
C ILE A 111 -25.02 6.17 4.61
N THR A 112 -24.52 6.71 5.71
CA THR A 112 -23.13 7.19 5.80
C THR A 112 -22.11 6.06 5.77
N ASP A 113 -22.36 4.95 6.47
CA ASP A 113 -21.45 3.81 6.53
C ASP A 113 -21.49 3.04 5.20
N THR A 114 -22.67 2.81 4.63
CA THR A 114 -22.78 2.22 3.29
C THR A 114 -22.08 3.08 2.24
N ALA A 115 -22.18 4.41 2.32
CA ALA A 115 -21.45 5.30 1.41
C ALA A 115 -19.94 5.21 1.60
N ALA A 116 -19.46 5.10 2.85
CA ALA A 116 -18.04 4.87 3.13
C ALA A 116 -17.57 3.56 2.50
N VAL A 117 -18.36 2.48 2.60
CA VAL A 117 -18.04 1.18 2.00
C VAL A 117 -18.02 1.25 0.47
N LEU A 118 -18.95 2.00 -0.16
CA LEU A 118 -18.93 2.22 -1.61
C LEU A 118 -17.67 2.98 -2.05
N GLN A 119 -17.22 3.98 -1.30
CA GLN A 119 -15.95 4.67 -1.56
C GLN A 119 -14.73 3.80 -1.27
N MET A 120 -14.77 2.97 -0.22
CA MET A 120 -13.73 1.97 0.06
C MET A 120 -13.61 0.98 -1.09
N ARG A 121 -14.72 0.52 -1.67
CA ARG A 121 -14.71 -0.36 -2.85
C ARG A 121 -13.96 0.28 -4.03
N GLU A 122 -14.26 1.55 -4.32
CA GLU A 122 -13.59 2.31 -5.38
C GLU A 122 -12.10 2.54 -5.07
N GLY A 123 -11.78 2.95 -3.85
CA GLY A 123 -10.42 3.17 -3.40
C GLY A 123 -9.58 1.89 -3.41
N LEU A 124 -10.13 0.77 -2.92
CA LEU A 124 -9.47 -0.53 -2.92
C LEU A 124 -9.23 -1.05 -4.34
N ALA A 125 -10.12 -0.76 -5.30
CA ALA A 125 -9.89 -1.09 -6.71
C ALA A 125 -8.69 -0.31 -7.30
N LEU A 126 -8.54 0.98 -6.95
CA LEU A 126 -7.36 1.76 -7.34
C LEU A 126 -6.08 1.22 -6.71
N VAL A 127 -6.14 0.85 -5.42
CA VAL A 127 -5.01 0.25 -4.70
C VAL A 127 -4.62 -1.10 -5.31
N GLU A 128 -5.59 -1.93 -5.68
CA GLU A 128 -5.38 -3.20 -6.37
C GLU A 128 -4.62 -3.01 -7.69
N GLN A 129 -5.12 -2.11 -8.54
CA GLN A 129 -4.47 -1.78 -9.81
C GLN A 129 -3.03 -1.32 -9.58
N ASP A 130 -2.81 -0.47 -8.58
CA ASP A 130 -1.49 0.06 -8.29
C ASP A 130 -0.54 -1.03 -7.76
N LEU A 131 -1.03 -1.97 -6.94
CA LEU A 131 -0.27 -3.13 -6.46
C LEU A 131 0.09 -4.09 -7.61
N ASP A 132 -0.83 -4.31 -8.55
CA ASP A 132 -0.56 -5.11 -9.75
C ASP A 132 0.56 -4.48 -10.59
N GLU A 133 0.47 -3.17 -10.86
CA GLU A 133 1.49 -2.43 -11.62
C GLU A 133 2.87 -2.42 -10.91
N ILE A 134 2.90 -2.28 -9.58
CA ILE A 134 4.13 -2.37 -8.78
C ILE A 134 4.73 -3.77 -8.90
N GLY A 135 3.89 -4.79 -8.76
CA GLY A 135 4.31 -6.17 -8.85
C GLY A 135 4.87 -6.50 -10.23
N GLU A 136 4.24 -6.07 -11.32
CA GLU A 136 4.76 -6.24 -12.68
C GLU A 136 6.12 -5.57 -12.87
N ALA A 137 6.30 -4.35 -12.36
CA ALA A 137 7.58 -3.66 -12.43
C ALA A 137 8.69 -4.41 -11.66
N LEU A 138 8.38 -4.91 -10.46
CA LEU A 138 9.31 -5.72 -9.67
C LEU A 138 9.64 -7.04 -10.35
N ALA A 139 8.66 -7.71 -10.98
CA ALA A 139 8.87 -8.94 -11.73
C ALA A 139 9.79 -8.72 -12.94
N ALA A 140 9.57 -7.61 -13.67
CA ALA A 140 10.42 -7.23 -14.79
C ALA A 140 11.87 -6.96 -14.33
N LEU A 141 12.06 -6.23 -13.23
CA LEU A 141 13.40 -5.98 -12.66
C LEU A 141 14.05 -7.27 -12.15
N ALA A 142 13.29 -8.11 -11.45
CA ALA A 142 13.76 -9.39 -10.94
C ALA A 142 14.27 -10.29 -12.06
N LYS A 143 13.51 -10.40 -13.16
CA LYS A 143 13.88 -11.16 -14.35
C LYS A 143 15.09 -10.56 -15.07
N LYS A 144 15.08 -9.24 -15.29
CA LYS A 144 16.14 -8.54 -16.04
C LYS A 144 17.50 -8.65 -15.33
N TYR A 145 17.52 -8.52 -14.02
CA TYR A 145 18.74 -8.52 -13.21
C TYR A 145 18.91 -9.80 -12.39
N ARG A 146 18.32 -10.90 -12.85
CA ARG A 146 18.27 -12.22 -12.18
C ARG A 146 19.61 -12.61 -11.58
N ASP A 147 20.66 -12.47 -12.39
CA ASP A 147 22.03 -12.90 -12.08
C ASP A 147 23.01 -11.73 -11.92
N THR A 148 22.54 -10.48 -11.86
CA THR A 148 23.41 -9.31 -11.69
C THR A 148 23.94 -9.26 -10.26
N PRO A 149 25.25 -9.46 -10.01
CA PRO A 149 25.80 -9.46 -8.66
C PRO A 149 25.68 -8.09 -8.00
N VAL A 150 25.32 -8.08 -6.71
CA VAL A 150 25.36 -6.89 -5.85
C VAL A 150 25.76 -7.30 -4.44
N ILE A 151 26.48 -6.44 -3.73
CA ILE A 151 26.91 -6.76 -2.37
C ILE A 151 25.70 -6.84 -1.42
N GLY A 152 25.59 -7.94 -0.68
CA GLY A 152 24.66 -8.07 0.44
C GLY A 152 25.03 -7.08 1.54
N ARG A 153 24.04 -6.57 2.26
CA ARG A 153 24.25 -5.64 3.37
C ARG A 153 23.44 -6.07 4.59
N SER A 154 24.12 -6.37 5.69
CA SER A 154 23.52 -6.71 7.00
C SER A 154 24.04 -5.75 8.06
N ASN A 155 23.15 -5.15 8.85
CA ASN A 155 23.50 -4.05 9.77
C ASN A 155 24.28 -2.92 9.08
N LEU A 156 23.92 -2.64 7.82
CA LEU A 156 24.59 -1.70 6.91
C LEU A 156 26.07 -2.01 6.60
N GLN A 157 26.58 -3.18 7.01
CA GLN A 157 27.91 -3.67 6.63
C GLN A 157 27.83 -4.59 5.42
N GLN A 158 28.87 -4.60 4.59
CA GLN A 158 28.97 -5.56 3.48
C GLN A 158 29.02 -6.99 4.02
N ALA A 159 28.24 -7.88 3.42
CA ALA A 159 28.15 -9.29 3.75
C ALA A 159 28.52 -10.13 2.49
N THR A 160 27.93 -11.30 2.32
CA THR A 160 28.11 -12.10 1.11
C THR A 160 27.41 -11.47 -0.10
N PRO A 161 27.94 -11.66 -1.33
CA PRO A 161 27.25 -11.26 -2.55
C PRO A 161 25.87 -11.92 -2.70
N ILE A 162 24.94 -11.18 -3.30
CA ILE A 162 23.64 -11.67 -3.75
C ILE A 162 23.43 -11.19 -5.19
N THR A 163 22.21 -11.34 -5.74
CA THR A 163 21.85 -10.70 -7.00
C THR A 163 20.84 -9.56 -6.80
N PHE A 164 20.89 -8.57 -7.68
CA PHE A 164 19.90 -7.50 -7.68
C PHE A 164 18.50 -8.05 -8.00
N GLY A 165 18.42 -9.02 -8.90
CA GLY A 165 17.18 -9.74 -9.18
C GLY A 165 16.59 -10.41 -7.94
N TYR A 166 17.42 -11.03 -7.09
CA TYR A 166 16.99 -11.60 -5.81
C TYR A 166 16.42 -10.56 -4.85
N LYS A 167 17.01 -9.36 -4.76
CA LYS A 167 16.43 -8.25 -3.98
C LYS A 167 15.03 -7.90 -4.47
N MET A 168 14.84 -7.79 -5.79
CA MET A 168 13.55 -7.45 -6.38
C MET A 168 12.51 -8.55 -6.19
N ALA A 169 12.89 -9.82 -6.41
CA ALA A 169 12.03 -10.97 -6.19
C ALA A 169 11.58 -11.10 -4.72
N SER A 170 12.46 -10.79 -3.77
CA SER A 170 12.13 -10.80 -2.34
C SER A 170 11.04 -9.77 -1.99
N ILE A 171 11.12 -8.57 -2.59
CA ILE A 171 10.11 -7.52 -2.42
C ILE A 171 8.82 -7.91 -3.12
N LEU A 172 8.92 -8.44 -4.34
CA LEU A 172 7.79 -8.93 -5.14
C LEU A 172 6.94 -9.93 -4.36
N ALA A 173 7.56 -10.94 -3.76
CA ALA A 173 6.87 -11.93 -2.93
C ALA A 173 6.11 -11.27 -1.76
N GLY A 174 6.60 -10.15 -1.22
CA GLY A 174 5.89 -9.36 -0.22
C GLY A 174 4.66 -8.63 -0.78
N ILE A 175 4.78 -8.04 -1.97
CA ILE A 175 3.68 -7.37 -2.68
C ILE A 175 2.60 -8.39 -3.09
N ASP A 176 2.95 -9.56 -3.61
CA ASP A 176 1.98 -10.57 -3.99
C ASP A 176 1.19 -11.11 -2.78
N ARG A 177 1.82 -11.19 -1.60
CA ARG A 177 1.08 -11.46 -0.34
C ARG A 177 0.09 -10.36 0.02
N HIS A 178 0.33 -9.10 -0.34
CA HIS A 178 -0.67 -8.04 -0.14
C HIS A 178 -1.82 -8.14 -1.14
N ARG A 179 -1.55 -8.55 -2.39
CA ARG A 179 -2.60 -8.85 -3.37
C ARG A 179 -3.52 -9.96 -2.86
N GLU A 180 -2.93 -11.01 -2.29
CA GLU A 180 -3.68 -12.10 -1.64
C GLU A 180 -4.51 -11.59 -0.46
N ARG A 181 -3.91 -10.82 0.47
CA ARG A 181 -4.64 -10.20 1.60
C ARG A 181 -5.82 -9.36 1.12
N LEU A 182 -5.64 -8.59 0.05
CA LEU A 182 -6.69 -7.77 -0.53
C LEU A 182 -7.87 -8.62 -1.04
N GLN A 183 -7.61 -9.72 -1.74
CA GLN A 183 -8.69 -10.63 -2.13
C GLN A 183 -9.39 -11.25 -0.93
N GLN A 184 -8.61 -11.62 0.09
CA GLN A 184 -9.15 -12.23 1.30
C GLN A 184 -10.01 -11.26 2.12
N LEU A 185 -9.68 -9.97 2.18
CA LEU A 185 -10.40 -8.98 3.00
C LEU A 185 -11.66 -8.43 2.32
N LYS A 186 -11.67 -8.26 0.99
CA LYS A 186 -12.81 -7.75 0.22
C LYS A 186 -14.19 -8.34 0.64
N PRO A 187 -14.39 -9.66 0.75
CA PRO A 187 -15.70 -10.21 1.11
C PRO A 187 -16.15 -9.88 2.54
N ARG A 188 -15.24 -9.49 3.45
CA ARG A 188 -15.57 -9.08 4.83
C ARG A 188 -15.86 -7.60 4.94
N VAL A 189 -15.14 -6.76 4.19
CA VAL A 189 -15.21 -5.30 4.33
C VAL A 189 -16.16 -4.63 3.33
N LEU A 190 -16.54 -5.31 2.25
CA LEU A 190 -17.46 -4.80 1.24
C LEU A 190 -18.91 -5.26 1.51
N MET A 191 -19.39 -4.98 2.72
CA MET A 191 -20.76 -5.20 3.15
C MET A 191 -21.41 -3.86 3.51
N GLY A 192 -22.66 -3.65 3.14
CA GLY A 192 -23.34 -2.40 3.51
C GLY A 192 -23.93 -2.46 4.91
N GLU A 193 -24.52 -1.35 5.34
CA GLU A 193 -25.20 -1.19 6.61
C GLU A 193 -26.65 -0.77 6.37
N PHE A 194 -27.57 -1.47 7.02
CA PHE A 194 -28.98 -1.11 7.06
C PHE A 194 -29.60 -1.79 8.29
N GLY A 195 -29.49 -1.11 9.43
CA GLY A 195 -29.94 -1.57 10.74
C GLY A 195 -31.07 -0.71 11.33
N GLY A 196 -31.37 0.45 10.75
CA GLY A 196 -32.36 1.38 11.29
C GLY A 196 -31.89 2.00 12.62
N ALA A 197 -32.79 2.64 13.37
CA ALA A 197 -32.40 3.52 14.48
C ALA A 197 -31.43 2.93 15.53
N SER A 198 -31.54 1.63 15.83
CA SER A 198 -30.72 0.94 16.84
C SER A 198 -30.29 -0.47 16.41
N GLY A 199 -30.12 -0.69 15.10
CA GLY A 199 -29.64 -1.97 14.55
C GLY A 199 -30.65 -3.11 14.49
N THR A 200 -31.95 -2.86 14.74
CA THR A 200 -32.99 -3.89 14.80
C THR A 200 -34.03 -3.83 13.67
N LEU A 201 -33.98 -2.80 12.82
CA LEU A 201 -34.96 -2.54 11.77
C LEU A 201 -36.43 -2.51 12.26
N SER A 202 -36.66 -2.16 13.52
CA SER A 202 -37.98 -2.24 14.17
C SER A 202 -39.07 -1.35 13.55
N SER A 203 -38.67 -0.32 12.80
CA SER A 203 -39.59 0.55 12.04
C SER A 203 -40.15 -0.10 10.77
N LEU A 204 -39.56 -1.21 10.31
CA LEU A 204 -40.04 -2.00 9.18
C LEU A 204 -40.79 -3.23 9.71
N GLU A 205 -42.10 -3.08 9.92
CA GLU A 205 -42.95 -4.16 10.47
C GLU A 205 -42.94 -5.45 9.62
N LYS A 206 -42.73 -5.32 8.31
CA LYS A 206 -42.67 -6.43 7.34
C LYS A 206 -41.60 -6.18 6.30
N GLY A 207 -40.94 -7.23 5.83
CA GLY A 207 -39.99 -7.14 4.74
C GLY A 207 -38.64 -6.50 5.11
N ALA A 208 -38.32 -6.39 6.41
CA ALA A 208 -37.10 -5.71 6.89
C ALA A 208 -35.82 -6.38 6.36
N MET A 209 -35.71 -7.70 6.53
CA MET A 209 -34.54 -8.46 6.07
C MET A 209 -34.49 -8.61 4.55
N GLU A 210 -35.66 -8.70 3.90
CA GLU A 210 -35.79 -8.69 2.45
C GLU A 210 -35.37 -7.34 1.86
N THR A 211 -35.68 -6.23 2.54
CA THR A 211 -35.21 -4.89 2.18
C THR A 211 -33.70 -4.79 2.33
N GLN A 212 -33.15 -5.27 3.45
CA GLN A 212 -31.71 -5.29 3.66
C GLN A 212 -31.00 -6.09 2.56
N ALA A 213 -31.46 -7.32 2.28
CA ALA A 213 -30.90 -8.16 1.23
C ALA A 213 -31.03 -7.52 -0.17
N GLY A 214 -32.20 -6.96 -0.48
CA GLY A 214 -32.47 -6.29 -1.75
C GLY A 214 -31.61 -5.05 -1.95
N LEU A 215 -31.45 -4.22 -0.92
CA LEU A 215 -30.61 -3.02 -0.94
C LEU A 215 -29.15 -3.38 -1.19
N MET A 216 -28.60 -4.35 -0.45
CA MET A 216 -27.20 -4.77 -0.64
C MET A 216 -26.98 -5.37 -2.02
N LYS A 217 -27.93 -6.15 -2.53
CA LYS A 217 -27.90 -6.66 -3.90
C LYS A 217 -27.92 -5.55 -4.94
N GLU A 218 -28.79 -4.56 -4.80
CA GLU A 218 -28.88 -3.41 -5.72
C GLU A 218 -27.58 -2.59 -5.73
N LEU A 219 -26.92 -2.45 -4.57
CA LEU A 219 -25.65 -1.73 -4.44
C LEU A 219 -24.42 -2.56 -4.79
N GLY A 220 -24.57 -3.87 -5.01
CA GLY A 220 -23.45 -4.80 -5.23
C GLY A 220 -22.54 -4.94 -4.02
N LEU A 221 -23.13 -4.98 -2.82
CA LEU A 221 -22.46 -5.19 -1.54
C LEU A 221 -22.92 -6.51 -0.91
N ALA A 222 -22.11 -7.07 -0.02
CA ALA A 222 -22.53 -8.19 0.79
C ALA A 222 -23.59 -7.76 1.81
N GLN A 223 -24.54 -8.66 2.09
CA GLN A 223 -25.47 -8.48 3.19
C GLN A 223 -24.74 -8.79 4.52
N PRO A 224 -24.76 -7.87 5.50
CA PRO A 224 -24.19 -8.15 6.80
C PRO A 224 -25.04 -9.19 7.56
N LEU A 225 -24.43 -9.98 8.44
CA LEU A 225 -25.16 -10.95 9.28
C LEU A 225 -26.05 -10.26 10.33
N ILE A 226 -25.61 -9.09 10.79
CA ILE A 226 -26.27 -8.23 11.77
C ILE A 226 -25.76 -6.79 11.57
N SER A 227 -26.48 -5.79 12.08
CA SER A 227 -26.00 -4.40 12.07
C SER A 227 -24.64 -4.27 12.77
N TRP A 228 -23.77 -3.42 12.22
CA TRP A 228 -22.40 -3.21 12.67
C TRP A 228 -22.12 -1.73 12.98
N HIS A 229 -23.16 -0.96 13.38
CA HIS A 229 -23.06 0.46 13.74
C HIS A 229 -21.92 0.78 14.72
N THR A 230 -21.63 -0.11 15.68
CA THR A 230 -20.55 0.08 16.67
C THR A 230 -19.52 -1.06 16.67
N VAL A 231 -19.62 -1.97 15.71
CA VAL A 231 -18.67 -3.08 15.52
C VAL A 231 -17.81 -2.75 14.30
N ARG A 232 -16.69 -2.04 14.53
CA ARG A 232 -15.93 -1.33 13.48
C ARG A 232 -14.68 -2.06 12.99
N ASP A 233 -14.57 -3.36 13.25
CA ASP A 233 -13.39 -4.16 12.89
C ASP A 233 -13.13 -4.18 11.37
N THR A 234 -14.17 -4.12 10.55
CA THR A 234 -14.04 -4.11 9.08
C THR A 234 -13.40 -2.82 8.54
N ILE A 235 -13.71 -1.66 9.14
CA ILE A 235 -13.09 -0.38 8.80
C ILE A 235 -11.62 -0.37 9.25
N ALA A 236 -11.36 -0.82 10.48
CA ALA A 236 -10.01 -0.94 11.02
C ALA A 236 -9.15 -1.96 10.23
N GLU A 237 -9.73 -3.06 9.74
CA GLU A 237 -9.05 -4.05 8.90
C GLU A 237 -8.52 -3.41 7.60
N VAL A 238 -9.31 -2.55 6.95
CA VAL A 238 -8.86 -1.80 5.76
C VAL A 238 -7.70 -0.87 6.09
N GLY A 239 -7.78 -0.14 7.22
CA GLY A 239 -6.68 0.67 7.71
C GLY A 239 -5.41 -0.14 7.94
N ALA A 240 -5.52 -1.25 8.66
CA ALA A 240 -4.40 -2.15 8.95
C ALA A 240 -3.76 -2.72 7.67
N PHE A 241 -4.57 -3.13 6.70
CA PHE A 241 -4.11 -3.58 5.40
C PHE A 241 -3.28 -2.50 4.68
N LEU A 242 -3.80 -1.28 4.59
CA LEU A 242 -3.09 -0.16 3.98
C LEU A 242 -1.81 0.21 4.74
N GLY A 243 -1.81 0.07 6.07
CA GLY A 243 -0.61 0.20 6.89
C GLY A 243 0.48 -0.83 6.56
N LEU A 244 0.11 -2.10 6.34
CA LEU A 244 1.02 -3.16 5.93
C LEU A 244 1.62 -2.91 4.53
N VAL A 245 0.79 -2.45 3.58
CA VAL A 245 1.24 -2.01 2.26
C VAL A 245 2.26 -0.87 2.43
N GLY A 246 1.93 0.14 3.23
CA GLY A 246 2.81 1.27 3.54
C GLY A 246 4.18 0.85 4.07
N GLY A 247 4.24 -0.14 4.95
CA GLY A 247 5.51 -0.71 5.41
C GLY A 247 6.38 -1.28 4.28
N SER A 248 5.77 -1.93 3.29
CA SER A 248 6.48 -2.50 2.14
C SER A 248 6.97 -1.43 1.17
N LEU A 249 6.15 -0.39 0.92
CA LEU A 249 6.58 0.78 0.13
C LEU A 249 7.72 1.53 0.82
N GLY A 250 7.66 1.66 2.14
CA GLY A 250 8.71 2.25 2.97
C GLY A 250 10.04 1.52 2.84
N LYS A 251 10.02 0.19 2.85
CA LYS A 251 11.20 -0.64 2.61
C LYS A 251 11.81 -0.35 1.23
N ILE A 252 11.00 -0.32 0.17
CA ILE A 252 11.47 0.00 -1.20
C ILE A 252 12.14 1.37 -1.21
N ALA A 253 11.48 2.38 -0.66
CA ALA A 253 12.00 3.74 -0.61
C ALA A 253 13.29 3.84 0.22
N MET A 254 13.42 3.08 1.31
CA MET A 254 14.63 3.06 2.13
C MET A 254 15.81 2.45 1.38
N ASP A 255 15.61 1.29 0.76
CA ASP A 255 16.65 0.61 -0.03
C ASP A 255 17.13 1.50 -1.18
N VAL A 256 16.21 2.09 -1.96
CA VAL A 256 16.57 2.96 -3.08
C VAL A 256 17.37 4.17 -2.60
N LYS A 257 16.97 4.82 -1.50
CA LYS A 257 17.72 5.96 -0.94
C LYS A 257 19.13 5.59 -0.51
N LEU A 258 19.32 4.44 0.13
CA LEU A 258 20.64 3.96 0.52
C LEU A 258 21.50 3.62 -0.70
N MET A 259 20.92 2.96 -1.70
CA MET A 259 21.64 2.59 -2.92
C MET A 259 21.94 3.80 -3.83
N MET A 260 21.21 4.92 -3.65
CA MET A 260 21.44 6.21 -4.31
C MET A 260 22.51 7.10 -3.63
N GLN A 261 23.00 6.74 -2.44
CA GLN A 261 24.05 7.51 -1.77
C GLN A 261 25.26 7.68 -2.71
N THR A 262 25.92 8.84 -2.68
CA THR A 262 27.05 9.16 -3.57
C THR A 262 28.17 8.10 -3.51
N GLU A 263 28.42 7.59 -2.31
CA GLU A 263 29.43 6.59 -2.01
C GLU A 263 29.02 5.19 -2.50
N VAL A 264 27.72 4.95 -2.70
CA VAL A 264 27.14 3.67 -3.15
C VAL A 264 26.83 3.70 -4.64
N ALA A 265 25.94 4.58 -5.10
CA ALA A 265 25.64 4.85 -6.51
C ALA A 265 25.25 3.61 -7.34
N GLU A 266 24.54 2.65 -6.74
CA GLU A 266 24.16 1.38 -7.39
C GLU A 266 22.85 1.49 -8.17
N VAL A 267 21.91 2.31 -7.69
CA VAL A 267 20.64 2.57 -8.36
C VAL A 267 20.26 4.03 -8.23
N PHE A 268 19.36 4.50 -9.10
CA PHE A 268 18.82 5.86 -9.05
C PHE A 268 17.34 5.89 -9.40
N GLU A 269 16.58 6.78 -8.73
CA GLU A 269 15.24 7.16 -9.18
C GLU A 269 15.27 7.64 -10.63
N PRO A 270 14.21 7.43 -11.44
CA PRO A 270 14.19 7.82 -12.85
C PRO A 270 14.62 9.28 -13.08
N PHE A 271 15.48 9.51 -14.06
CA PHE A 271 15.89 10.86 -14.44
C PHE A 271 14.74 11.63 -15.08
N ALA A 272 14.52 12.87 -14.65
CA ALA A 272 13.73 13.85 -15.37
C ALA A 272 14.42 15.22 -15.26
N PRO A 273 14.45 16.03 -16.34
CA PRO A 273 15.09 17.35 -16.31
C PRO A 273 14.64 18.19 -15.11
N GLY A 274 15.60 18.64 -14.29
CA GLY A 274 15.36 19.44 -13.09
C GLY A 274 14.83 18.68 -11.86
N ARG A 275 14.36 17.43 -12.00
CA ARG A 275 13.86 16.65 -10.86
C ARG A 275 15.00 16.28 -9.92
N GLY A 276 14.85 16.63 -8.65
CA GLY A 276 15.85 16.33 -7.63
C GLY A 276 17.13 17.16 -7.73
N SER A 277 17.22 18.06 -8.71
CA SER A 277 18.36 18.98 -8.86
C SER A 277 18.39 19.98 -7.70
N SER A 278 19.60 20.35 -7.29
CA SER A 278 19.81 21.47 -6.39
C SER A 278 20.06 22.75 -7.20
N SER A 279 19.50 23.88 -6.74
CA SER A 279 19.79 25.19 -7.32
C SER A 279 21.25 25.63 -7.13
N THR A 280 21.97 25.05 -6.16
CA THR A 280 23.37 25.36 -5.85
C THR A 280 24.36 24.28 -6.26
N MET A 281 23.92 23.02 -6.43
CA MET A 281 24.78 21.89 -6.79
C MET A 281 24.22 21.15 -8.02
N PRO A 282 24.67 21.48 -9.24
CA PRO A 282 24.14 20.92 -10.50
C PRO A 282 24.24 19.40 -10.61
N GLN A 283 25.23 18.78 -9.95
CA GLN A 283 25.41 17.32 -9.92
C GLN A 283 24.48 16.61 -8.93
N LYS A 284 23.81 17.34 -8.02
CA LYS A 284 23.07 16.75 -6.91
C LYS A 284 21.76 16.15 -7.40
N ARG A 285 21.62 14.83 -7.27
CA ARG A 285 20.39 14.09 -7.60
C ARG A 285 19.71 13.61 -6.32
N ASN A 286 18.71 14.34 -5.84
CA ASN A 286 17.97 13.95 -4.64
C ASN A 286 16.90 12.88 -4.95
N PRO A 287 16.67 11.92 -4.03
CA PRO A 287 15.63 10.88 -4.16
C PRO A 287 14.24 11.44 -3.79
N ILE A 288 13.63 12.16 -4.73
CA ILE A 288 12.38 12.90 -4.51
C ILE A 288 11.19 11.97 -4.31
N SER A 289 11.02 10.90 -5.07
CA SER A 289 9.90 9.98 -4.83
C SER A 289 10.00 9.31 -3.46
N CYS A 290 11.21 8.91 -3.06
CA CYS A 290 11.43 8.25 -1.78
C CYS A 290 11.18 9.15 -0.55
N LEU A 291 11.29 10.48 -0.66
CA LEU A 291 10.93 11.38 0.45
C LEU A 291 9.40 11.42 0.65
N TYR A 292 8.63 11.50 -0.44
CA TYR A 292 7.17 11.54 -0.38
C TYR A 292 6.58 10.20 0.06
N ILE A 293 7.14 9.07 -0.40
CA ILE A 293 6.74 7.75 0.10
C ILE A 293 6.91 7.70 1.62
N HIS A 294 8.07 8.11 2.14
CA HIS A 294 8.32 8.10 3.58
C HIS A 294 7.37 9.02 4.37
N ALA A 295 7.13 10.23 3.88
CA ALA A 295 6.21 11.17 4.51
C ALA A 295 4.79 10.59 4.58
N ASN A 296 4.27 10.13 3.46
CA ASN A 296 2.92 9.59 3.34
C ASN A 296 2.69 8.39 4.26
N ILE A 297 3.57 7.38 4.22
CA ILE A 297 3.39 6.16 5.02
C ILE A 297 3.55 6.44 6.53
N SER A 298 4.30 7.48 6.91
CA SER A 298 4.46 7.83 8.32
C SER A 298 3.18 8.42 8.90
N VAL A 299 2.55 9.34 8.16
CA VAL A 299 1.30 9.98 8.58
C VAL A 299 0.14 8.99 8.48
N ALA A 300 0.03 8.23 7.39
CA ALA A 300 -1.01 7.21 7.22
C ALA A 300 -1.03 6.20 8.39
N ARG A 301 0.15 5.79 8.91
CA ARG A 301 0.24 4.89 10.07
C ARG A 301 -0.37 5.48 11.35
N GLN A 302 -0.34 6.79 11.54
CA GLN A 302 -0.99 7.43 12.70
C GLN A 302 -2.51 7.37 12.57
N HIS A 303 -3.04 7.59 11.37
CA HIS A 303 -4.48 7.41 11.11
C HIS A 303 -4.91 5.96 11.26
N VAL A 304 -4.06 4.99 10.89
CA VAL A 304 -4.35 3.56 11.14
C VAL A 304 -4.48 3.29 12.63
N ALA A 305 -3.63 3.89 13.48
CA ALA A 305 -3.77 3.78 14.92
C ALA A 305 -5.08 4.45 15.41
N ALA A 306 -5.43 5.61 14.87
CA ALA A 306 -6.70 6.27 15.18
C ALA A 306 -7.93 5.43 14.80
N LEU A 307 -7.87 4.64 13.72
CA LEU A 307 -8.93 3.68 13.39
C LEU A 307 -9.06 2.54 14.42
N MET A 308 -7.98 2.18 15.13
CA MET A 308 -8.08 1.23 16.25
C MET A 308 -8.79 1.86 17.44
N ASP A 309 -8.54 3.15 17.70
CA ASP A 309 -9.26 3.90 18.73
C ASP A 309 -10.76 4.08 18.37
N ALA A 310 -11.07 4.25 17.08
CA ALA A 310 -12.45 4.35 16.58
C ALA A 310 -13.29 3.10 16.85
N MET A 311 -12.66 1.93 17.04
CA MET A 311 -13.37 0.69 17.39
C MET A 311 -13.94 0.70 18.82
N VAL A 312 -13.47 1.60 19.69
CA VAL A 312 -13.92 1.69 21.09
C VAL A 312 -15.20 2.53 21.15
N ALA A 313 -16.29 1.95 20.63
CA ALA A 313 -17.60 2.59 20.50
C ALA A 313 -18.53 2.29 21.69
N ASP A 314 -19.30 3.29 22.11
CA ASP A 314 -20.41 3.15 23.06
C ASP A 314 -21.70 2.67 22.39
N HIS A 315 -22.36 1.70 23.03
CA HIS A 315 -23.72 1.23 22.75
C HIS A 315 -24.01 0.96 21.25
N GLU A 316 -25.17 1.39 20.74
CA GLU A 316 -25.65 1.11 19.38
C GLU A 316 -25.31 2.22 18.36
N ARG A 317 -24.78 3.36 18.81
CA ARG A 317 -24.16 4.40 17.97
C ARG A 317 -23.16 5.17 18.80
N SER A 318 -21.91 5.21 18.35
CA SER A 318 -20.86 5.81 19.16
C SER A 318 -20.94 7.34 19.20
N THR A 319 -20.55 7.92 20.33
CA THR A 319 -20.42 9.36 20.55
C THR A 319 -18.95 9.78 20.42
N GLY A 320 -18.48 10.06 19.20
CA GLY A 320 -17.12 10.55 18.93
C GLY A 320 -16.20 9.56 18.20
N PRO A 321 -16.08 8.27 18.61
CA PRO A 321 -15.24 7.29 17.92
C PRO A 321 -15.55 7.15 16.42
N TRP A 322 -16.82 7.17 16.05
CA TRP A 322 -17.26 7.10 14.66
C TRP A 322 -16.76 8.27 13.81
N GLU A 323 -16.76 9.50 14.36
CA GLU A 323 -16.26 10.68 13.66
C GLU A 323 -14.74 10.63 13.40
N ILE A 324 -13.97 9.82 14.16
CA ILE A 324 -12.53 9.58 13.88
C ILE A 324 -12.36 8.93 12.51
N GLU A 325 -13.27 8.02 12.14
CA GLU A 325 -13.22 7.32 10.85
C GLU A 325 -13.40 8.28 9.67
N TRP A 326 -14.22 9.31 9.83
CA TRP A 326 -14.51 10.28 8.77
C TRP A 326 -13.29 11.12 8.41
N VAL A 327 -12.38 11.32 9.37
CA VAL A 327 -11.09 11.98 9.15
C VAL A 327 -10.05 10.97 8.67
N SER A 328 -9.91 9.87 9.39
CA SER A 328 -8.75 8.99 9.22
C SER A 328 -8.83 8.13 7.97
N LEU A 329 -10.01 7.60 7.64
CA LEU A 329 -10.15 6.68 6.52
C LEU A 329 -9.85 7.37 5.17
N PRO A 330 -10.44 8.53 4.83
CA PRO A 330 -10.11 9.23 3.58
C PRO A 330 -8.62 9.63 3.49
N GLU A 331 -8.05 10.12 4.60
CA GLU A 331 -6.65 10.54 4.62
C GLU A 331 -5.68 9.35 4.40
N ILE A 332 -5.96 8.17 4.97
CA ILE A 332 -5.18 6.96 4.71
C ILE A 332 -5.18 6.65 3.21
N PHE A 333 -6.36 6.59 2.58
CA PHE A 333 -6.46 6.27 1.15
C PHE A 333 -5.72 7.30 0.29
N CYS A 334 -5.92 8.60 0.54
CA CYS A 334 -5.27 9.67 -0.20
C CYS A 334 -3.74 9.62 -0.05
N LEU A 335 -3.20 9.53 1.17
CA LEU A 335 -1.76 9.45 1.41
C LEU A 335 -1.15 8.18 0.81
N MET A 336 -1.83 7.04 0.97
CA MET A 336 -1.37 5.77 0.41
C MET A 336 -1.38 5.77 -1.12
N SER A 337 -2.36 6.40 -1.76
CA SER A 337 -2.37 6.58 -3.22
C SER A 337 -1.16 7.38 -3.71
N GLY A 338 -0.73 8.42 -2.96
CA GLY A 338 0.50 9.14 -3.27
C GLY A 338 1.75 8.28 -3.12
N ALA A 339 1.82 7.45 -2.07
CA ALA A 339 2.95 6.54 -1.87
C ALA A 339 3.02 5.46 -2.97
N LEU A 340 1.87 4.90 -3.37
CA LEU A 340 1.75 3.95 -4.48
C LEU A 340 2.18 4.59 -5.81
N LYS A 341 1.64 5.77 -6.14
CA LYS A 341 2.00 6.56 -7.33
C LYS A 341 3.52 6.80 -7.43
N GLN A 342 4.15 7.25 -6.35
CA GLN A 342 5.59 7.49 -6.32
C GLN A 342 6.39 6.19 -6.43
N THR A 343 5.94 5.11 -5.79
CA THR A 343 6.61 3.80 -5.87
C THR A 343 6.55 3.24 -7.29
N LYS A 344 5.40 3.34 -7.97
CA LYS A 344 5.25 2.97 -9.38
C LYS A 344 6.21 3.75 -10.27
N PHE A 345 6.31 5.07 -10.07
CA PHE A 345 7.23 5.92 -10.82
C PHE A 345 8.68 5.44 -10.66
N ILE A 346 9.13 5.18 -9.42
CA ILE A 346 10.47 4.65 -9.15
C ILE A 346 10.69 3.34 -9.89
N LEU A 347 9.85 2.34 -9.67
CA LEU A 347 10.11 0.98 -10.14
C LEU A 347 10.03 0.85 -11.67
N LYS A 348 9.15 1.60 -12.33
CA LYS A 348 9.01 1.59 -13.79
C LYS A 348 10.20 2.23 -14.51
N GLY A 349 10.95 3.12 -13.85
CA GLY A 349 12.10 3.81 -14.45
C GLY A 349 13.38 3.74 -13.61
N LEU A 350 13.51 2.74 -12.73
CA LEU A 350 14.66 2.61 -11.85
C LEU A 350 15.92 2.41 -12.71
N GLU A 351 16.88 3.31 -12.55
CA GLU A 351 18.18 3.21 -13.21
C GLU A 351 19.09 2.33 -12.35
N VAL A 352 19.70 1.32 -12.95
CA VAL A 352 20.55 0.34 -12.27
C VAL A 352 21.93 0.37 -12.90
N ASP A 353 22.96 0.61 -12.09
CA ASP A 353 24.36 0.58 -12.52
C ASP A 353 25.04 -0.71 -12.06
N ALA A 354 24.96 -1.73 -12.91
CA ALA A 354 25.56 -3.05 -12.65
C ALA A 354 27.09 -2.99 -12.52
N THR A 355 27.73 -2.05 -13.23
CA THR A 355 29.20 -1.86 -13.16
C THR A 355 29.58 -1.32 -11.78
N ARG A 356 28.82 -0.35 -11.27
CA ARG A 356 29.04 0.18 -9.91
C ARG A 356 28.72 -0.86 -8.84
N MET A 357 27.68 -1.67 -9.01
CA MET A 357 27.40 -2.82 -8.11
C MET A 357 28.60 -3.77 -8.05
N ARG A 358 29.19 -4.12 -9.20
CA ARG A 358 30.38 -4.98 -9.25
C ARG A 358 31.56 -4.33 -8.53
N ALA A 359 31.84 -3.06 -8.81
CA ALA A 359 32.93 -2.31 -8.18
C ALA A 359 32.76 -2.21 -6.66
N ASN A 360 31.53 -2.05 -6.17
CA ASN A 360 31.25 -1.98 -4.74
C ASN A 360 31.50 -3.31 -4.00
N ILE A 361 31.35 -4.45 -4.69
CA ILE A 361 31.75 -5.75 -4.13
C ILE A 361 33.27 -5.81 -3.92
N ASP A 362 34.04 -5.23 -4.86
CA ASP A 362 35.51 -5.25 -4.83
C ASP A 362 36.12 -4.26 -3.82
N LEU A 363 35.33 -3.38 -3.20
CA LEU A 363 35.81 -2.36 -2.24
C LEU A 363 36.64 -2.94 -1.09
N THR A 364 36.37 -4.17 -0.70
CA THR A 364 37.08 -4.85 0.40
C THR A 364 38.24 -5.71 -0.10
N ASN A 365 38.66 -5.57 -1.36
CA ASN A 365 39.75 -6.33 -1.98
C ASN A 365 39.64 -7.86 -1.77
N GLY A 366 38.41 -8.39 -1.84
CA GLY A 366 38.11 -9.81 -1.72
C GLY A 366 37.75 -10.31 -0.32
N LEU A 367 37.81 -9.46 0.73
CA LEU A 367 37.50 -9.90 2.11
C LEU A 367 36.06 -10.41 2.27
N VAL A 368 35.11 -9.85 1.51
CA VAL A 368 33.70 -10.33 1.47
C VAL A 368 33.56 -11.77 0.96
N MET A 369 34.61 -12.35 0.38
CA MET A 369 34.66 -13.74 -0.11
C MET A 369 35.34 -14.69 0.88
N SER A 370 35.72 -14.22 2.07
CA SER A 370 36.38 -15.03 3.10
C SER A 370 35.61 -16.30 3.47
N GLU A 371 34.27 -16.24 3.54
CA GLU A 371 33.44 -17.43 3.77
C GLU A 371 33.59 -18.45 2.63
N ALA A 372 33.55 -18.01 1.38
CA ALA A 372 33.67 -18.90 0.21
C ALA A 372 35.04 -19.59 0.19
N VAL A 373 36.11 -18.84 0.49
CA VAL A 373 37.47 -19.38 0.60
C VAL A 373 37.56 -20.38 1.75
N MET A 374 37.06 -20.02 2.94
CA MET A 374 37.05 -20.93 4.10
C MET A 374 36.32 -22.24 3.78
N MET A 375 35.12 -22.16 3.18
CA MET A 375 34.36 -23.34 2.79
C MET A 375 35.05 -24.16 1.70
N GLY A 376 35.73 -23.50 0.76
CA GLY A 376 36.53 -24.15 -0.29
C GLY A 376 37.77 -24.87 0.23
N LEU A 377 38.39 -24.36 1.30
CA LEU A 377 39.57 -24.98 1.95
C LEU A 377 39.20 -26.08 2.94
N GLY A 378 38.01 -26.01 3.55
CA GLY A 378 37.53 -26.95 4.57
C GLY A 378 37.71 -28.44 4.24
N PRO A 379 37.45 -28.92 3.01
CA PRO A 379 37.67 -30.31 2.61
C PRO A 379 39.13 -30.79 2.69
N TYR A 380 40.10 -29.88 2.65
CA TYR A 380 41.53 -30.22 2.63
C TYR A 380 42.16 -30.16 4.02
N ILE A 381 41.80 -29.15 4.81
CA ILE A 381 42.49 -28.83 6.08
C ILE A 381 41.56 -28.81 7.30
N GLY A 382 40.27 -29.12 7.11
CA GLY A 382 39.23 -29.04 8.14
C GLY A 382 38.62 -27.64 8.26
N ARG A 383 37.30 -27.56 8.45
CA ARG A 383 36.54 -26.28 8.46
C ARG A 383 37.02 -25.30 9.52
N GLU A 384 37.24 -25.77 10.75
CA GLU A 384 37.63 -24.91 11.88
C GLU A 384 39.04 -24.34 11.68
N TYR A 385 39.99 -25.17 11.27
CA TYR A 385 41.33 -24.71 10.95
C TYR A 385 41.34 -23.76 9.73
N ALA A 386 40.55 -24.04 8.69
CA ALA A 386 40.38 -23.14 7.56
C ALA A 386 39.78 -21.78 7.97
N HIS A 387 38.84 -21.77 8.92
CA HIS A 387 38.26 -20.54 9.46
C HIS A 387 39.34 -19.67 10.11
N ASP A 388 40.08 -20.23 11.07
CA ASP A 388 41.08 -19.48 11.83
C ASP A 388 42.21 -18.97 10.92
N LEU A 389 42.65 -19.82 9.98
CA LEU A 389 43.64 -19.44 8.99
C LEU A 389 43.17 -18.30 8.10
N VAL A 390 41.96 -18.40 7.51
CA VAL A 390 41.43 -17.34 6.65
C VAL A 390 41.15 -16.06 7.44
N TYR A 391 40.74 -16.17 8.70
CA TYR A 391 40.55 -15.03 9.59
C TYR A 391 41.86 -14.25 9.82
N ASP A 392 42.94 -14.95 10.14
CA ASP A 392 44.26 -14.33 10.33
C ASP A 392 44.78 -13.71 9.02
N LEU A 393 44.59 -14.40 7.89
CA LEU A 393 44.98 -13.86 6.57
C LEU A 393 44.14 -12.64 6.15
N CYS A 394 42.86 -12.57 6.55
CA CYS A 394 42.04 -11.37 6.38
C CYS A 394 42.60 -10.18 7.18
N ARG A 395 43.02 -10.41 8.43
CA ARG A 395 43.64 -9.36 9.26
C ARG A 395 44.96 -8.88 8.66
N ASP A 396 45.73 -9.80 8.10
CA ASP A 396 46.94 -9.49 7.36
C ASP A 396 46.66 -8.65 6.10
N ALA A 397 45.64 -9.00 5.32
CA ALA A 397 45.22 -8.26 4.13
C ALA A 397 44.81 -6.82 4.45
N ILE A 398 44.07 -6.64 5.55
CA ILE A 398 43.69 -5.31 6.04
C ILE A 398 44.92 -4.52 6.48
N SER A 399 45.77 -5.10 7.33
CA SER A 399 46.94 -4.39 7.89
C SER A 399 47.97 -3.99 6.83
N LYS A 400 48.14 -4.82 5.79
CA LYS A 400 49.08 -4.60 4.69
C LYS A 400 48.45 -3.86 3.51
N ASN A 401 47.14 -3.61 3.53
CA ASN A 401 46.36 -3.07 2.43
C ASN A 401 46.62 -3.82 1.10
N ARG A 402 46.56 -5.15 1.14
CA ARG A 402 46.79 -6.03 -0.01
C ARG A 402 45.53 -6.81 -0.36
N PRO A 403 45.33 -7.18 -1.64
CA PRO A 403 44.25 -8.09 -2.04
C PRO A 403 44.34 -9.42 -1.30
N LEU A 404 43.20 -9.90 -0.78
CA LEU A 404 43.13 -11.16 -0.02
C LEU A 404 43.71 -12.32 -0.83
N ILE A 405 43.41 -12.34 -2.13
CA ILE A 405 43.84 -13.39 -3.05
C ILE A 405 45.37 -13.52 -3.17
N GLU A 406 46.12 -12.42 -3.07
CA GLU A 406 47.59 -12.48 -3.09
C GLU A 406 48.11 -13.18 -1.85
N ILE A 407 47.63 -12.76 -0.68
CA ILE A 407 48.03 -13.31 0.61
C ILE A 407 47.67 -14.80 0.71
N LEU A 408 46.48 -15.19 0.25
CA LEU A 408 46.06 -16.59 0.20
C LEU A 408 47.00 -17.42 -0.68
N SER A 409 47.37 -16.90 -1.86
CA SER A 409 48.18 -17.64 -2.83
C SER A 409 49.66 -17.78 -2.44
N GLU A 410 50.17 -16.85 -1.62
CA GLU A 410 51.53 -16.89 -1.07
C GLU A 410 51.63 -17.80 0.16
N HIS A 411 50.50 -18.18 0.77
CA HIS A 411 50.51 -18.94 2.02
C HIS A 411 50.94 -20.40 1.79
N PRO A 412 52.03 -20.88 2.42
CA PRO A 412 52.56 -22.22 2.18
C PRO A 412 51.58 -23.35 2.53
N GLU A 413 50.72 -23.14 3.52
CA GLU A 413 49.74 -24.17 3.90
C GLU A 413 48.60 -24.29 2.88
N ILE A 414 48.22 -23.18 2.23
CA ILE A 414 47.12 -23.16 1.26
C ILE A 414 47.61 -23.71 -0.10
N SER A 415 48.78 -23.25 -0.54
CA SER A 415 49.36 -23.59 -1.85
C SER A 415 49.72 -25.08 -2.01
N LYS A 416 49.79 -25.86 -0.92
CA LYS A 416 49.90 -27.33 -0.96
C LYS A 416 48.65 -28.03 -1.46
N HIS A 417 47.47 -27.43 -1.28
CA HIS A 417 46.18 -28.07 -1.51
C HIS A 417 45.43 -27.51 -2.71
N VAL A 418 45.57 -26.21 -2.96
CA VAL A 418 44.85 -25.51 -4.02
C VAL A 418 45.77 -24.62 -4.85
N THR A 419 45.49 -24.57 -6.14
CA THR A 419 46.19 -23.69 -7.09
C THR A 419 45.68 -22.25 -7.00
N ARG A 420 46.46 -21.30 -7.52
CA ARG A 420 46.03 -19.90 -7.64
C ARG A 420 44.70 -19.77 -8.39
N ALA A 421 44.52 -20.51 -9.49
CA ALA A 421 43.28 -20.47 -10.28
C ALA A 421 42.05 -20.96 -9.49
N GLN A 422 42.21 -21.97 -8.62
CA GLN A 422 41.13 -22.41 -7.73
C GLN A 422 40.80 -21.36 -6.68
N LEU A 423 41.81 -20.67 -6.12
CA LEU A 423 41.59 -19.55 -5.20
C LEU A 423 40.92 -18.35 -5.90
N ASP A 424 41.35 -18.00 -7.11
CA ASP A 424 40.72 -16.93 -7.89
C ASP A 424 39.23 -17.24 -8.12
N ALA A 425 38.90 -18.51 -8.42
CA ALA A 425 37.50 -18.95 -8.57
C ALA A 425 36.70 -18.86 -7.25
N MET A 426 37.30 -19.18 -6.09
CA MET A 426 36.68 -19.01 -4.77
C MET A 426 36.48 -17.54 -4.40
N CYS A 427 37.37 -16.66 -4.85
CA CYS A 427 37.30 -15.22 -4.62
C CYS A 427 36.44 -14.47 -5.66
N ASP A 428 35.91 -15.12 -6.69
CA ASP A 428 35.01 -14.48 -7.65
C ASP A 428 33.57 -14.43 -7.10
N PRO A 429 32.99 -13.23 -6.89
CA PRO A 429 31.62 -13.08 -6.40
C PRO A 429 30.56 -13.78 -7.25
N VAL A 430 30.78 -13.92 -8.56
CA VAL A 430 29.83 -14.59 -9.47
C VAL A 430 29.69 -16.07 -9.13
N ASN A 431 30.74 -16.70 -8.60
CA ASN A 431 30.72 -18.10 -8.20
C ASN A 431 30.10 -18.33 -6.81
N ASN A 432 29.81 -17.26 -6.06
CA ASN A 432 29.24 -17.33 -4.70
C ASN A 432 27.87 -16.66 -4.59
N LEU A 433 27.05 -16.74 -5.65
CA LEU A 433 25.67 -16.22 -5.65
C LEU A 433 24.65 -17.21 -5.06
N GLY A 434 25.10 -18.43 -4.71
CA GLY A 434 24.26 -19.47 -4.11
C GLY A 434 23.02 -19.78 -4.95
N GLN A 435 21.87 -19.77 -4.29
CA GLN A 435 20.57 -20.08 -4.91
C GLN A 435 19.78 -18.84 -5.33
N ALA A 436 20.41 -17.66 -5.42
CA ALA A 436 19.74 -16.40 -5.71
C ALA A 436 18.88 -16.47 -7.00
N GLY A 437 19.45 -16.94 -8.11
CA GLY A 437 18.72 -17.09 -9.38
C GLY A 437 17.57 -18.10 -9.30
N VAL A 438 17.76 -19.23 -8.62
CA VAL A 438 16.71 -20.25 -8.41
C VAL A 438 15.55 -19.67 -7.60
N MET A 439 15.85 -18.89 -6.56
CA MET A 439 14.82 -18.22 -5.75
C MET A 439 14.06 -17.16 -6.55
N VAL A 440 14.73 -16.42 -7.44
CA VAL A 440 14.08 -15.50 -8.39
C VAL A 440 13.09 -16.26 -9.28
N ASP A 441 13.51 -17.37 -9.89
CA ASP A 441 12.65 -18.16 -10.79
C ASP A 441 11.42 -18.71 -10.05
N ARG A 442 11.60 -19.17 -8.80
CA ARG A 442 10.48 -19.67 -7.98
C ARG A 442 9.44 -18.58 -7.71
N VAL A 443 9.87 -17.36 -7.39
CA VAL A 443 8.93 -16.24 -7.17
C VAL A 443 8.21 -15.88 -8.46
N LEU A 444 8.94 -15.78 -9.58
CA LEU A 444 8.34 -15.46 -10.88
C LEU A 444 7.35 -16.53 -11.36
N ALA A 445 7.62 -17.81 -11.09
CA ALA A 445 6.75 -18.92 -11.47
C ALA A 445 5.49 -19.04 -10.60
N ALA A 446 5.52 -18.56 -9.35
CA ALA A 446 4.38 -18.63 -8.42
C ALA A 446 3.36 -17.50 -8.63
N ARG A 447 3.62 -16.58 -9.58
CA ARG A 447 2.79 -15.41 -9.83
C ARG A 447 1.60 -15.78 -10.72
N HIS A 448 0.39 -15.48 -10.24
CA HIS A 448 -0.87 -15.68 -10.95
C HIS A 448 -1.57 -14.35 -11.23
#